data_AF-A0A3C1UH24-F1
#
_entry.id   AF-A0A3C1UH24-F1
#
_cell.length_a   1.000
_cell.length_b   1.000
_cell.length_c   1.000
_cell.angle_alpha   90.00
_cell.angle_beta   90.00
_cell.angle_gamma   90.00
#
_symmetry.space_group_name_H-M   'P 1'
#
loop_
_entity.id
_entity.type
_entity.pdbx_description
1 polymer ?
#
loop_
_entity_poly.entity_id
_entity_poly.type
_entity_poly.pdbx_seq_one_letter_code
_entity_poly.pdbx_strand_id
1 'polypeptide(L)'
;MENKQTASYISTGKGLLALSPIVVFLLLYVAVSVIIGDFYKMPLSIAFIIASMWALLFTPKKKITERIEIFSKGAANSNVLYMIWIFFLAGAFSALAKGIGAIDATVNLALASLPSSFLVPGLFITACFISMSIGTSVGTIVALTPFACQLAQSTGVDTAFLVSVVLGGSFFGDNLSFISDTT
;
A
#
# COMPACT_ATOMS: atom_id res chain seq x y z
N MET A 1 43.51 1.80 -11.95
CA MET A 1 43.10 0.40 -12.19
C MET A 1 41.61 0.32 -11.96
N GLU A 2 40.85 0.32 -13.05
CA GLU A 2 39.40 0.44 -13.10
C GLU A 2 38.76 -0.92 -12.79
N ASN A 3 38.00 -0.99 -11.70
CA ASN A 3 37.42 -2.23 -11.20
C ASN A 3 36.13 -2.54 -11.99
N LYS A 4 36.25 -3.36 -13.04
CA LYS A 4 35.11 -3.88 -13.82
C LYS A 4 34.20 -4.72 -12.90
N GLN A 5 33.09 -4.14 -12.47
CA GLN A 5 31.94 -4.88 -11.95
C GLN A 5 31.42 -5.80 -13.08
N THR A 6 31.67 -7.09 -12.95
CA THR A 6 31.11 -8.10 -13.84
C THR A 6 29.64 -8.31 -13.45
N ALA A 7 28.72 -7.95 -14.36
CA ALA A 7 27.30 -8.26 -14.22
C ALA A 7 27.12 -9.79 -14.16
N SER A 8 26.91 -10.31 -12.95
CA SER A 8 26.60 -11.72 -12.72
C SER A 8 25.18 -11.99 -13.23
N TYR A 9 25.07 -12.64 -14.38
CA TYR A 9 23.78 -13.06 -14.93
C TYR A 9 23.15 -14.12 -14.02
N ILE A 10 22.05 -13.77 -13.36
CA ILE A 10 21.25 -14.73 -12.58
C ILE A 10 20.59 -15.70 -13.56
N SER A 11 20.91 -16.99 -13.44
CA SER A 11 20.22 -18.05 -14.20
C SER A 11 18.70 -17.97 -13.98
N THR A 12 17.91 -18.12 -15.04
CA THR A 12 16.44 -18.07 -15.02
C THR A 12 15.83 -18.91 -13.89
N GLY A 13 16.37 -20.10 -13.62
CA GLY A 13 15.90 -20.96 -12.53
C GLY A 13 16.13 -20.38 -11.13
N LYS A 14 17.22 -19.65 -10.91
CA LYS A 14 17.47 -18.94 -9.64
C LYS A 14 16.60 -17.69 -9.50
N GLY A 15 16.31 -17.00 -10.61
CA GLY A 15 15.38 -15.87 -10.63
C GLY A 15 13.95 -16.29 -10.27
N LEU A 16 13.45 -17.38 -10.88
CA LEU A 16 12.16 -17.99 -10.53
C LEU A 16 12.09 -18.39 -9.05
N LEU A 17 13.18 -18.97 -8.51
CA LEU A 17 13.23 -19.33 -7.10
C LEU A 17 13.17 -18.10 -6.18
N ALA A 18 13.77 -16.97 -6.59
CA ALA A 18 13.75 -15.72 -5.83
C ALA A 18 12.35 -15.08 -5.78
N LEU A 19 11.54 -15.23 -6.83
CA LEU A 19 10.13 -14.78 -6.85
C LEU A 19 9.16 -15.75 -6.17
N SER A 20 9.58 -16.99 -5.88
CA SER A 20 8.70 -18.01 -5.31
C SER A 20 7.95 -17.60 -4.03
N PRO A 21 8.49 -16.79 -3.09
CA PRO A 21 7.73 -16.33 -1.93
C PRO A 21 6.48 -15.51 -2.30
N ILE A 22 6.57 -14.69 -3.35
CA ILE A 22 5.44 -13.87 -3.83
C ILE A 22 4.38 -14.78 -4.44
N VAL A 23 4.79 -15.80 -5.19
CA VAL A 23 3.86 -16.79 -5.78
C VAL A 23 3.17 -17.60 -4.69
N VAL A 24 3.91 -18.04 -3.66
CA VAL A 24 3.35 -18.74 -2.50
C VAL A 24 2.35 -17.86 -1.76
N PHE A 25 2.69 -16.59 -1.53
CA PHE A 25 1.78 -15.61 -0.94
C PHE A 25 0.48 -15.49 -1.75
N LEU A 26 0.56 -15.26 -3.07
CA LEU A 26 -0.60 -15.08 -3.93
C LEU A 26 -1.48 -16.33 -4.00
N LEU A 27 -0.87 -17.50 -4.21
CA LEU A 27 -1.60 -18.77 -4.31
C LEU A 27 -2.30 -19.09 -3.00
N LEU A 28 -1.60 -18.95 -1.87
CA LEU A 28 -2.17 -19.23 -0.56
C LEU A 28 -3.30 -18.25 -0.26
N TYR A 29 -3.11 -16.95 -0.54
CA TYR A 29 -4.12 -15.92 -0.35
C TYR A 29 -5.40 -16.19 -1.15
N VAL A 30 -5.26 -16.40 -2.46
CA VAL A 30 -6.42 -16.59 -3.35
C VAL A 30 -7.07 -17.95 -3.11
N ALA A 31 -6.30 -19.03 -3.02
CA ALA A 31 -6.87 -20.38 -2.88
C ALA A 31 -7.66 -20.53 -1.58
N VAL A 32 -7.10 -20.09 -0.45
CA VAL A 32 -7.79 -20.20 0.85
C VAL A 32 -9.01 -19.29 0.89
N SER A 33 -8.92 -18.07 0.35
CA SER A 33 -10.07 -17.15 0.31
C SER A 33 -11.22 -17.69 -0.55
N VAL A 34 -10.91 -18.32 -1.69
CA VAL A 34 -11.92 -18.93 -2.58
C VAL A 34 -12.54 -20.18 -1.94
N ILE A 35 -11.74 -21.04 -1.30
CA ILE A 35 -12.25 -22.24 -0.62
C ILE A 35 -13.17 -21.88 0.55
N ILE A 36 -12.82 -20.86 1.31
CA ILE A 36 -13.62 -20.39 2.45
C ILE A 36 -14.82 -19.54 1.99
N GLY A 37 -14.76 -18.99 0.77
CA GLY A 37 -15.78 -18.10 0.21
C GLY A 37 -15.81 -16.71 0.85
N ASP A 38 -14.77 -16.33 1.60
CA ASP A 38 -14.70 -15.07 2.33
C ASP A 38 -13.24 -14.58 2.44
N PHE A 39 -12.94 -13.49 1.72
CA PHE A 39 -11.62 -12.86 1.70
C PHE A 39 -11.25 -12.21 3.04
N TYR A 40 -12.24 -11.83 3.88
CA TYR A 40 -11.97 -11.22 5.18
C TYR A 40 -11.50 -12.23 6.22
N LYS A 41 -11.80 -13.52 6.02
CA LYS A 41 -11.41 -14.60 6.94
C LYS A 41 -9.97 -15.03 6.82
N MET A 42 -9.28 -14.62 5.76
CA MET A 42 -7.88 -14.91 5.60
C MET A 42 -7.02 -13.70 6.01
N PRO A 43 -6.36 -13.72 7.18
CA PRO A 43 -5.50 -12.63 7.58
C PRO A 43 -4.27 -12.57 6.68
N LEU A 44 -4.06 -11.42 6.04
CA LEU A 44 -2.87 -11.13 5.23
C LEU A 44 -1.56 -11.40 5.99
N SER A 45 -1.54 -11.12 7.31
CA SER A 45 -0.38 -11.38 8.17
C SER A 45 0.04 -12.85 8.16
N ILE A 46 -0.90 -13.80 8.19
CA ILE A 46 -0.60 -15.24 8.15
C ILE A 46 0.01 -15.62 6.79
N ALA A 47 -0.54 -15.09 5.70
CA ALA A 47 -0.01 -15.31 4.36
C ALA A 47 1.44 -14.81 4.24
N PHE A 48 1.72 -13.61 4.75
CA PHE A 48 3.07 -13.04 4.78
C PHE A 48 4.04 -13.85 5.64
N ILE A 49 3.60 -14.36 6.79
CA ILE A 49 4.44 -15.22 7.65
C ILE A 49 4.81 -16.50 6.90
N ILE A 50 3.85 -17.17 6.25
CA ILE A 50 4.12 -18.41 5.48
C ILE A 50 5.04 -18.13 4.31
N ALA A 51 4.81 -17.04 3.55
CA ALA A 51 5.69 -16.64 2.46
C ALA A 51 7.11 -16.29 2.93
N SER A 52 7.24 -15.64 4.09
CA SER A 52 8.54 -15.31 4.68
C SER A 52 9.28 -16.56 5.17
N MET A 53 8.57 -17.52 5.78
CA MET A 53 9.13 -18.83 6.12
C MET A 53 9.60 -19.57 4.86
N TRP A 54 8.79 -19.55 3.79
CA TRP A 54 9.18 -20.11 2.50
C TRP A 54 10.46 -19.46 1.96
N ALA A 55 10.56 -18.13 1.96
CA ALA A 55 11.76 -17.41 1.54
C ALA A 55 13.01 -17.83 2.34
N LEU A 56 12.87 -17.95 3.66
CA LEU A 56 13.96 -18.38 4.56
C LEU A 56 14.35 -19.85 4.34
N LEU A 57 13.41 -20.75 4.04
CA LEU A 57 13.69 -22.17 3.85
C LEU A 57 14.29 -22.48 2.47
N PHE A 58 13.82 -21.81 1.43
CA PHE A 58 14.21 -22.08 0.05
C PHE A 58 15.39 -21.24 -0.45
N THR A 59 15.96 -20.35 0.38
CA THR A 59 17.24 -19.69 0.07
C THR A 59 18.38 -20.71 0.06
N PRO A 60 18.99 -21.01 -1.11
CA PRO A 60 19.94 -22.12 -1.22
C PRO A 60 21.27 -21.82 -0.55
N LYS A 61 21.88 -22.88 0.01
CA LYS A 61 23.31 -22.96 0.42
C LYS A 61 23.82 -21.91 1.43
N LYS A 62 22.97 -21.41 2.32
CA LYS A 62 23.38 -20.53 3.45
C LYS A 62 22.94 -21.09 4.80
N LYS A 63 23.70 -20.80 5.86
CA LYS A 63 23.33 -21.13 7.26
C LYS A 63 22.08 -20.33 7.66
N ILE A 64 21.25 -20.86 8.56
CA ILE A 64 20.02 -20.18 9.01
C ILE A 64 20.28 -18.74 9.49
N THR A 65 21.35 -18.53 10.26
CA THR A 65 21.77 -17.19 10.71
C THR A 65 22.02 -16.22 9.56
N GLU A 66 22.71 -16.68 8.51
CA GLU A 66 23.00 -15.87 7.33
C GLU A 66 21.74 -15.59 6.50
N ARG A 67 20.80 -16.54 6.44
CA ARG A 67 19.50 -16.35 5.77
C ARG A 67 18.66 -15.29 6.47
N ILE A 68 18.61 -15.33 7.80
CA ILE A 68 17.93 -14.32 8.62
C ILE A 68 18.59 -12.96 8.40
N GLU A 69 19.92 -12.87 8.43
CA GLU A 69 20.63 -11.61 8.22
C GLU A 69 20.32 -10.99 6.85
N ILE A 70 20.29 -11.78 5.78
CA ILE A 70 19.94 -11.30 4.43
C ILE A 70 18.50 -10.82 4.37
N PHE A 71 17.57 -11.60 4.94
CA PHE A 71 16.16 -11.22 5.00
C PHE A 71 15.96 -9.91 5.78
N SER A 72 16.56 -9.82 6.96
CA SER A 72 16.50 -8.63 7.82
C SER A 72 17.14 -7.40 7.15
N LYS A 73 18.27 -7.55 6.45
CA LYS A 73 18.89 -6.45 5.69
C LYS A 73 18.00 -5.97 4.53
N GLY A 74 17.33 -6.89 3.83
CA GLY A 74 16.36 -6.54 2.80
C GLY A 74 15.15 -5.78 3.36
N ALA A 75 14.63 -6.24 4.50
CA ALA A 75 13.51 -5.58 5.19
C ALA A 75 13.89 -4.20 5.77
N ALA A 76 15.14 -4.03 6.20
CA ALA A 76 15.66 -2.79 6.76
C ALA A 76 16.13 -1.77 5.70
N ASN A 77 15.66 -1.88 4.46
CA ASN A 77 15.92 -0.88 3.43
C ASN A 77 15.39 0.49 3.89
N SER A 78 16.20 1.54 3.79
CA SER A 78 15.85 2.88 4.25
C SER A 78 14.56 3.42 3.63
N ASN A 79 14.30 3.15 2.35
CA ASN A 79 13.07 3.58 1.69
C ASN A 79 11.84 2.90 2.30
N VAL A 80 11.93 1.60 2.57
CA VAL A 80 10.86 0.84 3.23
C VAL A 80 10.65 1.35 4.66
N LEU A 81 11.72 1.62 5.39
CA LEU A 81 11.64 2.19 6.74
C LEU A 81 11.00 3.58 6.74
N TYR A 82 11.31 4.44 5.75
CA TYR A 82 10.64 5.74 5.59
C TYR A 82 9.15 5.59 5.31
N MET A 83 8.74 4.64 4.46
CA MET A 83 7.33 4.35 4.22
C MET A 83 6.62 3.92 5.51
N ILE A 84 7.25 3.07 6.33
CA ILE A 84 6.69 2.65 7.63
C ILE A 84 6.48 3.86 8.54
N TRP A 85 7.47 4.76 8.65
CA TRP A 85 7.33 5.97 9.46
C TRP A 85 6.21 6.87 8.94
N ILE A 86 6.15 7.13 7.64
CA ILE A 86 5.11 7.96 7.04
C ILE A 86 3.72 7.38 7.35
N PHE A 87 3.51 6.07 7.21
CA PHE A 87 2.22 5.45 7.54
C PHE A 87 1.91 5.45 9.03
N PHE A 88 2.90 5.24 9.88
CA PHE A 88 2.73 5.33 11.32
C PHE A 88 2.28 6.75 11.74
N LEU A 89 2.97 7.78 11.25
CA LEU A 89 2.61 9.18 11.52
C LEU A 89 1.26 9.56 10.89
N ALA A 90 0.96 9.11 9.67
CA ALA A 90 -0.33 9.37 9.03
C ALA A 90 -1.49 8.73 9.81
N GLY A 91 -1.31 7.50 10.30
CA GLY A 91 -2.27 6.83 11.17
C GLY A 91 -2.48 7.58 12.49
N ALA A 92 -1.40 8.00 13.14
CA ALA A 92 -1.47 8.82 14.36
C ALA A 92 -2.17 10.16 14.11
N PHE A 93 -1.84 10.85 13.01
CA PHE A 93 -2.48 12.10 12.60
C PHE A 93 -3.99 11.89 12.34
N SER A 94 -4.37 10.84 11.60
CA SER A 94 -5.78 10.54 11.34
C SER A 94 -6.55 10.25 12.62
N ALA A 95 -5.96 9.53 13.58
CA ALA A 95 -6.59 9.24 14.86
C ALA A 95 -6.78 10.53 15.69
N LEU A 96 -5.77 11.40 15.74
CA LEU A 96 -5.83 12.68 16.42
C LEU A 96 -6.85 13.62 15.77
N ALA A 97 -6.83 13.76 14.44
CA ALA A 97 -7.76 14.58 13.67
C ALA A 97 -9.22 14.14 13.88
N LYS A 98 -9.46 12.83 14.00
CA LYS A 98 -10.76 12.30 14.38
C LYS A 98 -11.11 12.64 15.83
N GLY A 99 -10.19 12.47 16.76
CA GLY A 99 -10.40 12.74 18.18
C GLY A 99 -10.73 14.21 18.49
N ILE A 100 -10.17 15.16 17.73
CA ILE A 100 -10.48 16.59 17.87
C ILE A 100 -11.70 17.05 17.05
N GLY A 101 -12.36 16.15 16.31
CA GLY A 101 -13.52 16.46 15.46
C GLY A 101 -13.18 17.23 14.17
N ALA A 102 -11.90 17.34 13.79
CA ALA A 102 -11.49 18.06 12.59
C ALA A 102 -11.99 17.38 11.31
N ILE A 103 -12.04 16.04 11.29
CA ILE A 103 -12.56 15.28 10.15
C ILE A 103 -14.06 15.59 9.96
N ASP A 104 -14.85 15.54 11.04
CA ASP A 104 -16.30 15.81 10.98
C ASP A 104 -16.61 17.25 10.58
N ALA A 105 -15.86 18.21 11.12
CA ALA A 105 -15.99 19.62 10.75
C ALA A 105 -15.69 19.83 9.25
N THR A 106 -14.66 19.19 8.72
CA THR A 106 -14.28 19.28 7.30
C THR A 106 -15.33 18.62 6.40
N VAL A 107 -15.86 17.46 6.79
CA VAL A 107 -16.94 16.78 6.06
C VAL A 107 -18.20 17.65 6.03
N ASN A 108 -18.61 18.21 7.18
CA ASN A 108 -19.80 19.06 7.25
C ASN A 108 -19.63 20.35 6.43
N LEU A 109 -18.44 20.97 6.47
CA LEU A 109 -18.14 22.13 5.63
C LEU A 109 -18.20 21.78 4.14
N ALA A 110 -17.65 20.62 3.76
CA ALA A 110 -17.71 20.14 2.38
C ALA A 110 -19.16 19.94 1.95
N LEU A 111 -20.01 19.29 2.76
CA LEU A 111 -21.43 19.06 2.44
C LEU A 111 -22.25 20.36 2.43
N ALA A 112 -21.90 21.34 3.25
CA ALA A 112 -22.56 22.65 3.25
C ALA A 112 -22.20 23.49 2.00
N SER A 113 -20.99 23.32 1.47
CA SER A 113 -20.47 24.16 0.39
C SER A 113 -20.53 23.50 -1.00
N LEU A 114 -20.51 22.17 -1.06
CA LEU A 114 -20.51 21.40 -2.32
C LEU A 114 -21.88 20.75 -2.57
N PRO A 115 -22.45 20.92 -3.78
CA PRO A 115 -23.59 20.13 -4.21
C PRO A 115 -23.23 18.63 -4.20
N SER A 116 -24.18 17.79 -3.77
CA SER A 116 -23.98 16.33 -3.66
C SER A 116 -23.49 15.67 -4.96
N SER A 117 -23.87 16.20 -6.13
CA SER A 117 -23.41 15.72 -7.45
C SER A 117 -21.91 15.92 -7.70
N PHE A 118 -21.27 16.87 -7.02
CA PHE A 118 -19.83 17.17 -7.17
C PHE A 118 -18.95 16.46 -6.14
N LEU A 119 -19.54 15.74 -5.19
CA LEU A 119 -18.80 15.09 -4.11
C LEU A 119 -17.84 14.02 -4.65
N VAL A 120 -18.34 13.13 -5.52
CA VAL A 120 -17.54 12.05 -6.11
C VAL A 120 -16.48 12.59 -7.08
N PRO A 121 -16.82 13.45 -8.07
CA PRO A 121 -15.81 14.06 -8.95
C PRO A 121 -14.78 14.91 -8.19
N GLY A 122 -15.22 15.67 -7.18
CA GLY A 122 -14.35 16.50 -6.36
C GLY A 122 -13.36 15.67 -5.56
N LEU A 123 -13.81 14.56 -4.97
CA LEU A 123 -12.95 13.62 -4.24
C LEU A 123 -11.91 12.99 -5.18
N PHE A 124 -12.31 12.58 -6.39
CA PHE A 124 -11.40 12.05 -7.39
C PHE A 124 -10.31 13.05 -7.79
N ILE A 125 -10.71 14.28 -8.15
CA ILE A 125 -9.77 15.33 -8.58
C ILE A 125 -8.82 15.71 -7.44
N THR A 126 -9.32 15.79 -6.21
CA THR A 126 -8.50 16.09 -5.03
C THR A 126 -7.47 14.98 -4.79
N ALA A 127 -7.88 13.71 -4.88
CA ALA A 127 -6.96 12.58 -4.76
C ALA A 127 -5.90 12.58 -5.87
N CYS A 128 -6.31 12.86 -7.12
CA CYS A 128 -5.39 13.02 -8.25
C CYS A 128 -4.37 14.13 -8.00
N PHE A 129 -4.83 15.32 -7.60
CA PHE A 129 -3.97 16.48 -7.41
C PHE A 129 -2.98 16.27 -6.26
N ILE A 130 -3.44 15.71 -5.15
CA ILE A 130 -2.58 15.40 -4.00
C ILE A 130 -1.56 14.34 -4.39
N SER A 131 -1.98 13.26 -5.07
CA SER A 131 -1.06 12.20 -5.49
C SER A 131 -0.05 12.67 -6.54
N MET A 132 -0.47 13.52 -7.47
CA MET A 132 0.43 14.15 -8.45
C MET A 132 1.47 15.05 -7.76
N SER A 133 1.06 15.76 -6.71
CA SER A 133 1.92 16.69 -5.96
C SER A 133 2.88 15.98 -5.01
N ILE A 134 2.41 14.94 -4.31
CA ILE A 134 3.22 14.13 -3.39
C ILE A 134 4.12 13.15 -4.17
N GLY A 135 3.67 12.69 -5.35
CA GLY A 135 4.35 11.69 -6.16
C GLY A 135 4.27 10.27 -5.58
N THR A 136 3.24 9.97 -4.78
CA THR A 136 2.99 8.60 -4.28
C THR A 136 1.50 8.27 -4.20
N SER A 137 1.10 7.15 -4.82
CA SER A 137 -0.27 6.62 -4.76
C SER A 137 -0.62 6.12 -3.36
N VAL A 138 0.22 5.26 -2.77
CA VAL A 138 -0.08 4.62 -1.48
C VAL A 138 -0.13 5.64 -0.34
N GLY A 139 0.74 6.66 -0.34
CA GLY A 139 0.70 7.75 0.63
C GLY A 139 -0.62 8.52 0.59
N THR A 140 -1.09 8.84 -0.61
CA THR A 140 -2.36 9.55 -0.82
C THR A 140 -3.56 8.72 -0.39
N ILE A 141 -3.57 7.42 -0.72
CA ILE A 141 -4.64 6.50 -0.32
C ILE A 141 -4.76 6.44 1.20
N VAL A 142 -3.65 6.26 1.91
CA VAL A 142 -3.64 6.16 3.37
C VAL A 142 -4.13 7.46 4.02
N ALA A 143 -3.78 8.62 3.45
CA ALA A 143 -4.22 9.93 3.97
C ALA A 143 -5.71 10.21 3.73
N LEU A 144 -6.24 9.87 2.55
CA LEU A 144 -7.61 10.26 2.14
C LEU A 144 -8.67 9.19 2.46
N THR A 145 -8.30 7.92 2.64
CA THR A 145 -9.26 6.85 2.94
C THR A 145 -10.07 7.10 4.21
N PRO A 146 -9.50 7.55 5.35
CA PRO A 146 -10.28 7.85 6.55
C PRO A 146 -11.33 8.93 6.31
N PHE A 147 -10.99 9.95 5.51
CA PHE A 147 -11.90 11.01 5.12
C PHE A 147 -13.03 10.47 4.22
N ALA A 148 -12.71 9.68 3.19
CA ALA A 148 -13.70 9.06 2.32
C ALA A 148 -14.65 8.12 3.07
N CYS A 149 -14.14 7.33 4.02
CA CYS A 149 -14.96 6.49 4.89
C CYS A 149 -15.91 7.31 5.77
N GLN A 150 -15.44 8.42 6.34
CA GLN A 150 -16.30 9.30 7.14
C GLN A 150 -17.37 9.98 6.27
N LEU A 151 -16.98 10.40 5.07
CA LEU A 151 -17.88 11.01 4.10
C LEU A 151 -18.97 10.03 3.64
N ALA A 152 -18.63 8.76 3.40
CA ALA A 152 -19.59 7.70 3.09
C ALA A 152 -20.65 7.55 4.20
N GLN A 153 -20.20 7.51 5.46
CA GLN A 153 -21.11 7.40 6.61
C GLN A 153 -22.03 8.61 6.75
N SER A 154 -21.53 9.83 6.51
CA SER A 154 -22.33 11.05 6.63
C SER A 154 -23.30 11.28 5.47
N THR A 155 -23.03 10.71 4.29
CA THR A 155 -23.84 10.92 3.08
C THR A 155 -24.70 9.72 2.68
N GLY A 156 -24.47 8.56 3.28
CA GLY A 156 -25.13 7.31 2.92
C GLY A 156 -24.64 6.70 1.60
N VAL A 157 -23.59 7.25 0.99
CA VAL A 157 -22.94 6.65 -0.20
C VAL A 157 -22.16 5.41 0.22
N ASP A 158 -22.12 4.39 -0.64
CA ASP A 158 -21.38 3.17 -0.37
C ASP A 158 -19.89 3.45 -0.08
N THR A 159 -19.39 2.90 1.02
CA THR A 159 -18.01 3.11 1.48
C THR A 159 -17.01 2.53 0.48
N ALA A 160 -17.28 1.35 -0.07
CA ALA A 160 -16.37 0.73 -1.04
C ALA A 160 -16.27 1.57 -2.31
N PHE A 161 -17.38 2.18 -2.74
CA PHE A 161 -17.43 3.10 -3.86
C PHE A 161 -16.58 4.35 -3.61
N LEU A 162 -16.76 5.09 -2.50
CA LEU A 162 -15.94 6.28 -2.25
C LEU A 162 -14.45 5.96 -2.07
N VAL A 163 -14.11 4.83 -1.45
CA VAL A 163 -12.72 4.38 -1.34
C VAL A 163 -12.16 4.00 -2.72
N SER A 164 -12.95 3.39 -3.60
CA SER A 164 -12.53 3.10 -4.98
C SER A 164 -12.24 4.38 -5.79
N VAL A 165 -12.99 5.45 -5.53
CA VAL A 165 -12.76 6.77 -6.15
C VAL A 165 -11.43 7.36 -5.70
N VAL A 166 -11.12 7.30 -4.40
CA VAL A 166 -9.82 7.72 -3.86
C VAL A 166 -8.68 6.88 -4.44
N LEU A 167 -8.85 5.55 -4.51
CA LEU A 167 -7.87 4.64 -5.12
C LEU A 167 -7.59 5.04 -6.57
N GLY A 168 -8.64 5.15 -7.39
CA GLY A 168 -8.51 5.53 -8.79
C GLY A 168 -7.85 6.89 -8.98
N GLY A 169 -8.26 7.90 -8.22
CA GLY A 169 -7.67 9.24 -8.29
C GLY A 169 -6.21 9.25 -7.87
N SER A 170 -5.86 8.52 -6.80
CA SER A 170 -4.48 8.43 -6.31
C SER A 170 -3.57 7.75 -7.32
N PHE A 171 -3.95 6.59 -7.86
CA PHE A 171 -3.15 5.93 -8.90
C PHE A 171 -3.03 6.78 -10.16
N PHE A 172 -4.11 7.43 -10.59
CA PHE A 172 -4.08 8.30 -11.76
C PHE A 172 -3.12 9.48 -11.56
N GLY A 173 -3.19 10.16 -10.41
CA GLY A 173 -2.30 11.28 -10.09
C GLY A 173 -0.83 10.87 -9.95
N ASP A 174 -0.56 9.71 -9.34
CA ASP A 174 0.79 9.15 -9.21
C ASP A 174 1.43 8.93 -10.59
N ASN A 175 0.69 8.33 -11.53
CA ASN A 175 1.17 8.08 -12.89
C ASN A 175 1.42 9.37 -13.71
N LEU A 176 0.85 10.51 -13.31
CA LEU A 176 1.07 11.81 -13.96
C LEU A 176 2.10 12.68 -13.23
N SER A 177 2.56 12.26 -12.04
CA SER A 177 3.48 13.06 -11.24
C SER A 177 4.86 13.12 -11.90
N PHE A 178 5.43 14.32 -11.99
CA PHE A 178 6.81 14.53 -12.43
C PHE A 178 7.86 14.12 -11.38
N ILE A 179 7.42 13.88 -10.13
CA ILE A 179 8.25 13.56 -8.97
C ILE A 179 8.11 12.07 -8.60
N SER A 180 7.00 11.43 -8.97
CA SER A 180 6.85 9.97 -8.88
C SER A 180 7.91 9.35 -9.77
N ASP A 181 8.83 8.62 -9.14
CA ASP A 181 9.99 8.02 -9.77
C ASP A 181 9.62 7.40 -11.13
N THR A 182 10.34 7.76 -12.19
CA THR A 182 10.25 7.06 -13.47
C THR A 182 10.99 5.71 -13.44
N THR A 183 10.94 4.96 -12.32
CA THR A 183 11.27 3.52 -12.23
C THR A 183 10.83 2.85 -10.94
#